data_AF-A0A560GWY1-F1
#
_entry.id   AF-A0A560GWY1-F1
#
_cell.length_a   1.000
_cell.length_b   1.000
_cell.length_c   1.000
_cell.angle_alpha   90.00
_cell.angle_beta   90.00
_cell.angle_gamma   90.00
#
_symmetry.space_group_name_H-M   'P 1'
#
loop_
_entity.id
_entity.type
_entity.pdbx_description
1 polymer ?
#
loop_
_entity_poly.entity_id
_entity_poly.type
_entity_poly.pdbx_seq_one_letter_code
_entity_poly.pdbx_strand_id
1 'polypeptide(L)'
;MSTSGSLVIQSGMLADLVVSNDPNQPGQVILRWLDGNDTNQQWLEEPATNGFYLRNVATGTYLAYSGDNARVTLDSHGSIWQKTGADDRLSAIRLTLRPDQNLNALGAHARVGTAVGTWGWSGGDGNETWLVSPVSSVWPRPTKLVSFVSGMAAYLQLAVDPSNPAGALVVNDNFASQAASSFAFIATQWFGGFSIVNKASNLLAYVSGNGNGSKLLQRQPNQLDSDAIWTYGRSSTFQAIRPWINSDQNWNVFGNPHPIPKGPLPMGTWNWGGGQENELWQTTAAVLQPAATGDLRAETAAALVTPQPAPVAEVWARIVDASPNANGALAHGPH
;
A
#
# COMPACT_ATOMS: atom_id res chain seq x y z
N MET A 1 25.73 2.48 18.57
CA MET A 1 26.20 1.13 18.18
C MET A 1 26.02 1.03 16.67
N SER A 2 27.09 0.87 15.87
CA SER A 2 26.93 0.70 14.41
C SER A 2 26.55 -0.74 14.10
N THR A 3 25.42 -0.94 13.42
CA THR A 3 25.03 -2.23 12.86
C THR A 3 25.88 -2.50 11.62
N SER A 4 26.69 -3.56 11.62
CA SER A 4 27.60 -3.93 10.51
C SER A 4 26.89 -4.53 9.29
N GLY A 5 25.64 -4.16 9.02
CA GLY A 5 24.82 -4.75 7.94
C GLY A 5 24.16 -3.67 7.09
N SER A 6 23.78 -4.05 5.87
CA SER A 6 23.00 -3.19 4.97
C SER A 6 21.72 -2.69 5.64
N LEU A 7 21.44 -1.41 5.43
CA LEU A 7 20.32 -0.67 5.98
C LEU A 7 19.39 -0.23 4.86
N VAL A 8 18.12 -0.04 5.19
CA VAL A 8 17.17 0.73 4.40
C VAL A 8 16.84 2.00 5.20
N ILE A 9 16.81 3.14 4.51
CA ILE A 9 16.47 4.44 5.09
C ILE A 9 15.15 4.86 4.49
N GLN A 10 14.08 4.81 5.28
CA GLN A 10 12.72 5.09 4.82
C GLN A 10 12.29 6.45 5.37
N SER A 11 11.70 7.31 4.54
CA SER A 11 11.03 8.51 5.06
C SER A 11 9.83 8.09 5.92
N GLY A 12 9.40 8.93 6.88
CA GLY A 12 8.18 8.74 7.68
C GLY A 12 6.89 8.49 6.88
N MET A 13 6.97 8.49 5.53
CA MET A 13 5.93 8.13 4.56
C MET A 13 6.30 6.92 3.66
N LEU A 14 7.14 6.00 4.15
CA LEU A 14 7.41 4.62 3.68
C LEU A 14 8.13 4.41 2.32
N ALA A 15 8.45 5.46 1.59
CA ALA A 15 9.39 5.38 0.46
C ALA A 15 10.84 5.44 0.95
N ASP A 16 11.74 4.78 0.24
CA ASP A 16 13.12 4.57 0.64
C ASP A 16 14.05 5.52 -0.08
N LEU A 17 15.16 5.82 0.58
CA LEU A 17 16.28 6.52 -0.01
C LEU A 17 16.95 5.62 -1.05
N VAL A 18 16.96 6.04 -2.32
CA VAL A 18 17.47 5.24 -3.44
C VAL A 18 18.39 6.07 -4.30
N VAL A 19 19.45 5.43 -4.81
CA VAL A 19 20.21 5.96 -5.94
C VAL A 19 19.49 5.58 -7.23
N SER A 20 18.91 6.57 -7.90
CA SER A 20 18.09 6.39 -9.09
C SER A 20 18.87 5.73 -10.22
N ASN A 21 18.30 4.65 -10.74
CA ASN A 21 18.69 4.01 -11.99
C ASN A 21 17.78 4.41 -13.18
N ASP A 22 16.89 5.39 -12.98
CA ASP A 22 16.06 5.94 -14.06
C ASP A 22 16.96 6.64 -15.09
N PRO A 23 16.90 6.29 -16.39
CA PRO A 23 17.64 6.97 -17.45
C PRO A 23 17.43 8.49 -17.50
N ASN A 24 16.30 8.99 -17.01
CA ASN A 24 15.99 10.43 -16.98
C ASN A 24 16.55 11.13 -15.73
N GLN A 25 16.94 10.38 -14.70
CA GLN A 25 17.50 10.91 -13.45
C GLN A 25 18.65 10.02 -12.93
N PRO A 26 19.66 9.70 -13.75
CA PRO A 26 20.67 8.72 -13.38
C PRO A 26 21.53 9.24 -12.22
N GLY A 27 21.74 8.40 -11.20
CA GLY A 27 22.61 8.70 -10.06
C GLY A 27 22.08 9.75 -9.09
N GLN A 28 20.84 10.23 -9.27
CA GLN A 28 20.20 11.14 -8.32
C GLN A 28 19.70 10.37 -7.10
N VAL A 29 19.80 10.98 -5.92
CA VAL A 29 19.22 10.42 -4.71
C VAL A 29 17.76 10.86 -4.61
N ILE A 30 16.86 9.90 -4.71
CA ILE A 30 15.42 10.11 -4.75
C ILE A 30 14.71 9.18 -3.77
N LEU A 31 13.45 9.45 -3.51
CA LEU A 31 12.55 8.51 -2.86
C LEU A 31 11.98 7.53 -3.89
N ARG A 32 12.03 6.24 -3.59
CA ARG A 32 11.35 5.21 -4.38
C ARG A 32 10.81 4.13 -3.45
N TRP A 33 9.72 3.49 -3.85
CA TRP A 33 9.26 2.33 -3.09
C TRP A 33 10.23 1.15 -3.24
N LEU A 34 10.39 0.49 -2.10
CA LEU A 34 11.26 -0.65 -1.85
C LEU A 34 11.10 -1.79 -2.89
N ASP A 35 12.18 -2.14 -3.58
CA ASP A 35 12.33 -3.37 -4.40
C ASP A 35 13.35 -4.26 -3.68
N GLY A 36 12.91 -5.42 -3.18
CA GLY A 36 13.48 -5.97 -1.94
C GLY A 36 14.88 -6.53 -1.94
N ASN A 37 15.48 -6.59 -3.11
CA ASN A 37 16.88 -6.93 -3.28
C ASN A 37 17.64 -5.89 -4.11
N ASP A 38 17.04 -4.73 -4.39
CA ASP A 38 17.70 -3.66 -5.13
C ASP A 38 18.76 -3.01 -4.24
N THR A 39 20.02 -3.33 -4.54
CA THR A 39 21.18 -2.80 -3.84
C THR A 39 21.29 -1.28 -3.93
N ASN A 40 20.61 -0.62 -4.88
CA ASN A 40 20.58 0.85 -4.96
C ASN A 40 19.78 1.49 -3.83
N GLN A 41 18.99 0.71 -3.09
CA GLN A 41 18.18 1.16 -1.95
C GLN A 41 18.82 0.79 -0.61
N GLN A 42 19.94 0.06 -0.66
CA GLN A 42 20.66 -0.40 0.52
C GLN A 42 21.83 0.53 0.82
N TRP A 43 21.99 0.85 2.10
CA TRP A 43 23.00 1.78 2.60
C TRP A 43 23.83 1.15 3.70
N LEU A 44 25.07 1.60 3.85
CA LEU A 44 25.95 1.25 4.95
C LEU A 44 26.27 2.52 5.74
N GLU A 45 26.16 2.42 7.06
CA GLU A 45 26.68 3.42 7.99
C GLU A 45 28.11 3.08 8.35
N GLU A 46 29.05 3.75 7.69
CA GLU A 46 30.47 3.62 7.99
C GLU A 46 30.85 4.61 9.09
N PRO A 47 31.42 4.18 10.23
CA PRO A 47 31.75 5.07 11.34
C PRO A 47 32.68 6.21 10.92
N ALA A 48 32.39 7.41 11.42
CA ALA A 48 33.25 8.59 11.27
C ALA A 48 33.43 9.29 12.62
N THR A 49 34.47 10.12 12.73
CA THR A 49 34.63 11.01 13.88
C THR A 49 33.40 11.92 13.97
N ASN A 50 32.65 11.83 15.06
CA ASN A 50 31.42 12.59 15.32
C ASN A 50 30.24 12.27 14.38
N GLY A 51 30.16 11.06 13.82
CA GLY A 51 29.01 10.68 13.00
C GLY A 51 29.25 9.42 12.19
N PHE A 52 28.69 9.39 10.98
CA PHE A 52 28.85 8.30 10.02
C PHE A 52 28.83 8.84 8.59
N TYR A 53 29.46 8.09 7.68
CA TYR A 53 29.23 8.22 6.25
C TYR A 53 28.09 7.30 5.84
N LEU A 54 27.27 7.74 4.87
CA LEU A 54 26.26 6.90 4.24
C LEU A 54 26.75 6.44 2.88
N ARG A 55 27.14 5.17 2.78
CA ARG A 55 27.60 4.58 1.52
C ARG A 55 26.48 3.78 0.88
N ASN A 56 26.22 4.00 -0.40
CA ASN A 56 25.29 3.17 -1.14
C ASN A 56 25.93 1.83 -1.50
N VAL A 57 25.20 0.72 -1.32
CA VAL A 57 25.72 -0.63 -1.55
C VAL A 57 25.96 -0.92 -3.03
N ALA A 58 25.09 -0.46 -3.94
CA ALA A 58 25.22 -0.72 -5.36
C ALA A 58 26.37 0.05 -6.01
N THR A 59 26.47 1.35 -5.73
CA THR A 59 27.43 2.23 -6.40
C THR A 59 28.76 2.34 -5.66
N GLY A 60 28.77 2.01 -4.36
CA GLY A 60 29.93 2.21 -3.49
C GLY A 60 30.25 3.67 -3.19
N THR A 61 29.45 4.62 -3.68
CA THR A 61 29.61 6.06 -3.46
C THR A 61 28.90 6.51 -2.19
N TYR A 62 29.31 7.66 -1.66
CA TYR A 62 28.82 8.20 -0.40
C TYR A 62 27.86 9.37 -0.62
N LEU A 63 26.85 9.47 0.24
CA LEU A 63 25.94 10.60 0.30
C LEU A 63 26.70 11.87 0.71
N ALA A 64 26.68 12.86 -0.18
CA ALA A 64 27.44 14.08 -0.05
C ALA A 64 26.54 15.32 -0.03
N TYR A 65 26.93 16.26 0.82
CA TYR A 65 26.34 17.59 0.88
C TYR A 65 26.88 18.46 -0.27
N SER A 66 26.00 19.13 -1.00
CA SER A 66 26.38 20.01 -2.10
C SER A 66 25.95 21.48 -1.94
N GLY A 67 25.35 21.86 -0.80
CA GLY A 67 24.88 23.22 -0.53
C GLY A 67 23.65 23.26 0.37
N ASP A 68 23.40 24.40 1.00
CA ASP A 68 22.24 24.60 1.87
C ASP A 68 20.98 24.60 1.00
N ASN A 69 19.91 23.96 1.49
CA ASN A 69 18.63 23.89 0.77
C ASN A 69 18.75 23.31 -0.66
N ALA A 70 19.73 22.41 -0.86
CA ALA A 70 20.06 21.86 -2.17
C ALA A 70 19.88 20.34 -2.19
N ARG A 71 19.79 19.76 -3.39
CA ARG A 71 19.82 18.30 -3.54
C ARG A 71 21.12 17.73 -3.01
N VAL A 72 21.08 16.56 -2.41
CA VAL A 72 22.31 15.83 -2.07
C VAL A 72 22.90 15.18 -3.31
N THR A 73 24.20 14.96 -3.30
CA THR A 73 24.94 14.30 -4.37
C THR A 73 25.54 12.98 -3.88
N LEU A 74 26.17 12.26 -4.80
CA LEU A 74 26.99 11.09 -4.50
C LEU A 74 28.43 11.36 -4.95
N ASP A 75 29.40 11.08 -4.09
CA ASP A 75 30.82 11.17 -4.46
C ASP A 75 31.67 10.13 -3.70
N SER A 76 32.99 10.18 -3.87
CA SER A 76 33.93 9.21 -3.27
C SER A 76 34.30 9.48 -1.81
N HIS A 77 33.91 10.62 -1.23
CA HIS A 77 34.33 11.07 0.10
C HIS A 77 33.16 11.24 1.07
N GLY A 78 31.98 11.57 0.55
CA GLY A 78 30.76 11.78 1.31
C GLY A 78 30.77 13.02 2.18
N SER A 79 29.74 13.11 3.01
CA SER A 79 29.69 14.03 4.14
C SER A 79 29.42 13.24 5.42
N ILE A 80 29.79 13.83 6.57
CA ILE A 80 29.55 13.20 7.87
C ILE A 80 28.16 13.60 8.35
N TRP A 81 27.35 12.59 8.63
CA TRP A 81 25.98 12.70 9.10
C TRP A 81 25.85 12.24 10.55
N GLN A 82 24.81 12.71 11.22
CA GLN A 82 24.40 12.30 12.56
C GLN A 82 22.92 11.96 12.56
N LYS A 83 22.53 11.00 13.40
CA LYS A 83 21.13 10.76 13.72
C LYS A 83 20.76 11.57 14.95
N THR A 84 19.67 12.31 14.88
CA THR A 84 19.07 13.01 16.01
C THR A 84 17.57 12.98 15.91
N GLY A 85 16.84 12.84 17.01
CA GLY A 85 15.39 12.74 16.95
C GLY A 85 14.84 12.39 18.32
N ALA A 86 13.55 12.67 18.50
CA ALA A 86 12.90 12.65 19.81
C ALA A 86 12.48 11.25 20.30
N ASP A 87 12.49 10.23 19.44
CA ASP A 87 12.14 8.86 19.81
C ASP A 87 13.02 7.78 19.15
N ASP A 88 12.88 6.55 19.64
CA ASP A 88 13.69 5.40 19.24
C ASP A 88 13.33 4.83 17.84
N ARG A 89 12.31 5.35 17.17
CA ARG A 89 11.79 4.82 15.90
C ARG A 89 12.09 5.72 14.72
N LEU A 90 12.07 7.03 14.88
CA LEU A 90 12.30 8.00 13.82
C LEU A 90 13.47 8.93 14.17
N SER A 91 14.39 9.08 13.23
CA SER A 91 15.54 9.95 13.36
C SER A 91 15.53 11.02 12.26
N ALA A 92 15.79 12.26 12.61
CA ALA A 92 16.39 13.20 11.69
C ALA A 92 17.81 12.74 11.37
N ILE A 93 18.22 12.88 10.12
CA ILE A 93 19.61 12.64 9.69
C ILE A 93 20.17 14.01 9.32
N ARG A 94 21.15 14.51 10.06
CA ARG A 94 21.67 15.89 9.94
C ARG A 94 23.15 15.93 9.64
N LEU A 95 23.63 17.01 9.05
CA LEU A 95 25.06 17.18 8.82
C LEU A 95 25.80 17.52 10.12
N THR A 96 26.93 16.84 10.37
CA THR A 96 27.74 17.07 11.57
C THR A 96 28.26 18.50 11.66
N LEU A 97 28.69 19.07 10.54
CA LEU A 97 29.31 20.42 10.48
C LEU A 97 28.31 21.53 10.11
N ARG A 98 27.04 21.17 9.88
CA ARG A 98 25.93 22.06 9.52
C ARG A 98 24.65 21.54 10.21
N PRO A 99 24.57 21.65 11.54
CA PRO A 99 23.48 21.02 12.31
C PRO A 99 22.10 21.65 12.03
N ASP A 100 22.06 22.80 11.36
CA ASP A 100 20.86 23.44 10.84
C ASP A 100 20.35 22.81 9.53
N GLN A 101 21.14 21.97 8.87
CA GLN A 101 20.80 21.28 7.64
C GLN A 101 20.53 19.78 7.88
N ASN A 102 19.31 19.35 7.55
CA ASN A 102 18.86 17.97 7.68
C ASN A 102 18.63 17.36 6.31
N LEU A 103 18.86 16.06 6.20
CA LEU A 103 18.40 15.26 5.09
C LEU A 103 16.87 15.32 5.03
N ASN A 104 16.35 15.70 3.86
CA ASN A 104 14.96 16.02 3.68
C ASN A 104 14.48 15.53 2.30
N ALA A 105 13.27 14.99 2.24
CA ALA A 105 12.58 14.76 0.98
C ALA A 105 12.05 16.10 0.46
N LEU A 106 12.70 16.67 -0.57
CA LEU A 106 12.46 18.04 -1.01
C LEU A 106 11.03 18.26 -1.53
N GLY A 107 10.29 19.11 -0.82
CA GLY A 107 8.89 19.44 -1.09
C GLY A 107 8.04 19.26 0.18
N ALA A 108 6.79 19.73 0.14
CA ALA A 108 5.91 19.66 1.30
C ALA A 108 5.57 18.23 1.75
N HIS A 109 5.68 17.24 0.85
CA HIS A 109 5.33 15.85 1.12
C HIS A 109 6.31 14.88 0.46
N ALA A 110 6.76 13.89 1.22
CA ALA A 110 7.55 12.77 0.71
C ALA A 110 6.69 11.87 -0.18
N ARG A 111 7.04 11.77 -1.46
CA ARG A 111 6.42 10.88 -2.45
C ARG A 111 7.49 10.23 -3.31
N VAL A 112 7.14 9.23 -4.12
CA VAL A 112 8.10 8.65 -5.07
C VAL A 112 8.56 9.69 -6.07
N GLY A 113 9.82 9.56 -6.47
CA GLY A 113 10.49 10.51 -7.36
C GLY A 113 10.81 11.84 -6.68
N THR A 114 10.42 12.06 -5.42
CA THR A 114 10.86 13.23 -4.67
C THR A 114 12.38 13.18 -4.55
N ALA A 115 13.03 14.26 -5.00
CA ALA A 115 14.46 14.42 -4.83
C ALA A 115 14.79 14.58 -3.35
N VAL A 116 15.92 14.02 -2.93
CA VAL A 116 16.40 14.19 -1.56
C VAL A 116 17.46 15.30 -1.54
N GLY A 117 17.45 16.07 -0.46
CA GLY A 117 18.31 17.23 -0.30
C GLY A 117 18.55 17.58 1.17
N THR A 118 19.18 18.71 1.38
CA THR A 118 19.27 19.37 2.67
C THR A 118 18.14 20.40 2.83
N TRP A 119 17.64 20.57 4.04
CA TRP A 119 16.73 21.66 4.40
C TRP A 119 16.78 21.95 5.91
N GLY A 120 16.34 23.15 6.31
CA GLY A 120 16.14 23.51 7.71
C GLY A 120 15.16 22.58 8.42
N TRP A 121 15.34 22.36 9.72
CA TRP A 121 14.41 21.57 10.54
C TRP A 121 13.08 22.33 10.77
N SER A 122 11.94 21.76 10.40
CA SER A 122 10.61 22.33 10.66
C SER A 122 9.96 21.83 11.95
N GLY A 123 10.48 20.76 12.55
CA GLY A 123 9.89 20.17 13.77
C GLY A 123 9.57 18.69 13.67
N GLY A 124 10.01 17.99 12.62
CA GLY A 124 9.84 16.56 12.48
C GLY A 124 8.67 16.15 11.59
N ASP A 125 8.38 16.96 10.57
CA ASP A 125 7.43 16.56 9.52
C ASP A 125 7.90 15.25 8.85
N GLY A 126 6.97 14.52 8.21
CA GLY A 126 7.24 13.19 7.65
C GLY A 126 8.33 13.17 6.56
N ASN A 127 8.59 14.31 5.92
CA ASN A 127 9.68 14.49 4.94
C ASN A 127 11.06 14.74 5.59
N GLU A 128 11.12 15.00 6.90
CA GLU A 128 12.35 15.30 7.64
C GLU A 128 12.79 14.17 8.57
N THR A 129 11.90 13.20 8.79
CA THR A 129 12.11 12.07 9.69
C THR A 129 12.30 10.77 8.92
N TRP A 130 13.23 9.95 9.41
CA TRP A 130 13.68 8.74 8.74
C TRP A 130 13.63 7.54 9.68
N LEU A 131 13.04 6.44 9.22
CA LEU A 131 13.17 5.12 9.83
C LEU A 131 14.39 4.43 9.22
N VAL A 132 15.40 4.16 10.03
CA VAL A 132 16.60 3.43 9.61
C VAL A 132 16.55 2.01 10.17
N SER A 133 16.44 1.02 9.28
CA SER A 133 16.22 -0.38 9.66
C SER A 133 17.20 -1.30 8.94
N PRO A 134 17.67 -2.39 9.58
CA PRO A 134 18.38 -3.45 8.88
C PRO A 134 17.55 -4.01 7.72
N VAL A 135 18.19 -4.34 6.58
CA VAL A 135 17.48 -4.95 5.44
C VAL A 135 16.69 -6.19 5.88
N SER A 136 17.25 -7.02 6.76
CA SER A 136 16.60 -8.25 7.26
C SER A 136 15.38 -8.02 8.15
N SER A 137 15.21 -6.83 8.76
CA SER A 137 13.99 -6.53 9.52
C SER A 137 12.86 -6.03 8.62
N VAL A 138 13.19 -5.63 7.39
CA VAL A 138 12.23 -5.18 6.38
C VAL A 138 11.96 -6.28 5.34
N TRP A 139 12.92 -7.19 5.13
CA TRP A 139 12.90 -8.19 4.07
C TRP A 139 13.05 -9.65 4.53
N PRO A 140 12.33 -10.60 3.88
CA PRO A 140 11.33 -10.35 2.84
C PRO A 140 10.10 -9.64 3.43
N ARG A 141 9.57 -8.60 2.74
CA ARG A 141 8.32 -7.98 3.20
C ARG A 141 7.25 -9.06 3.26
N PRO A 142 6.43 -9.13 4.34
CA PRO A 142 5.37 -10.11 4.43
C PRO A 142 4.45 -9.96 3.22
N THR A 143 4.50 -10.97 2.35
CA THR A 143 3.60 -11.09 1.22
C THR A 143 2.53 -12.10 1.57
N LYS A 144 1.28 -11.76 1.26
CA LYS A 144 0.16 -12.68 1.44
C LYS A 144 -0.55 -12.83 0.11
N LEU A 145 -0.82 -14.07 -0.26
CA LEU A 145 -1.71 -14.35 -1.37
C LEU A 145 -3.15 -14.20 -0.88
N VAL A 146 -3.86 -13.23 -1.44
CA VAL A 146 -5.19 -12.84 -0.99
C VAL A 146 -6.17 -12.73 -2.14
N SER A 147 -7.46 -12.85 -1.82
CA SER A 147 -8.56 -12.48 -2.69
C SER A 147 -9.37 -11.38 -2.02
N PHE A 148 -9.86 -10.43 -2.81
CA PHE A 148 -10.71 -9.34 -2.33
C PHE A 148 -12.16 -9.64 -2.74
N VAL A 149 -13.00 -9.90 -1.75
CA VAL A 149 -14.41 -10.23 -1.92
C VAL A 149 -15.26 -8.98 -1.69
N SER A 150 -16.17 -8.68 -2.61
CA SER A 150 -17.08 -7.53 -2.49
C SER A 150 -18.15 -7.78 -1.42
N GLY A 151 -18.53 -6.72 -0.69
CA GLY A 151 -19.64 -6.73 0.25
C GLY A 151 -21.00 -6.96 -0.41
N MET A 152 -21.12 -6.74 -1.72
CA MET A 152 -22.36 -6.97 -2.48
C MET A 152 -22.78 -8.44 -2.49
N ALA A 153 -21.82 -9.37 -2.57
CA ALA A 153 -22.08 -10.80 -2.48
C ALA A 153 -20.78 -11.60 -2.30
N ALA A 154 -20.84 -12.71 -1.55
CA ALA A 154 -19.67 -13.53 -1.25
C ALA A 154 -19.01 -14.20 -2.48
N TYR A 155 -19.72 -14.31 -3.61
CA TYR A 155 -19.20 -14.88 -4.86
C TYR A 155 -18.55 -13.83 -5.77
N LEU A 156 -18.67 -12.53 -5.45
CA LEU A 156 -18.12 -11.44 -6.23
C LEU A 156 -16.71 -11.11 -5.76
N GLN A 157 -15.73 -11.19 -6.66
CA GLN A 157 -14.32 -10.94 -6.31
C GLN A 157 -13.65 -9.97 -7.27
N LEU A 158 -12.59 -9.31 -6.77
CA LEU A 158 -11.70 -8.49 -7.57
C LEU A 158 -11.05 -9.33 -8.66
N ALA A 159 -11.14 -8.85 -9.89
CA ALA A 159 -10.66 -9.51 -11.09
C ALA A 159 -10.07 -8.49 -12.07
N VAL A 160 -9.60 -8.97 -13.21
CA VAL A 160 -9.16 -8.14 -14.33
C VAL A 160 -10.16 -8.32 -15.48
N ASP A 161 -10.56 -7.21 -16.08
CA ASP A 161 -11.40 -7.23 -17.28
C ASP A 161 -10.59 -7.78 -18.47
N PRO A 162 -10.92 -8.98 -19.00
CA PRO A 162 -10.16 -9.58 -20.10
C PRO A 162 -10.35 -8.81 -21.42
N SER A 163 -11.39 -7.97 -21.52
CA SER A 163 -11.66 -7.15 -22.71
C SER A 163 -10.89 -5.82 -22.71
N ASN A 164 -10.29 -5.44 -21.58
CA ASN A 164 -9.61 -4.17 -21.42
C ASN A 164 -8.09 -4.34 -21.49
N PRO A 165 -7.41 -3.88 -22.55
CA PRO A 165 -5.97 -4.05 -22.70
C PRO A 165 -5.13 -3.28 -21.67
N ALA A 166 -5.71 -2.27 -20.99
CA ALA A 166 -5.07 -1.57 -19.88
C ALA A 166 -5.15 -2.34 -18.55
N GLY A 167 -5.77 -3.53 -18.55
CA GLY A 167 -5.88 -4.38 -17.36
C GLY A 167 -6.74 -3.74 -16.27
N ALA A 168 -7.88 -3.17 -16.66
CA ALA A 168 -8.81 -2.58 -15.68
C ALA A 168 -9.27 -3.62 -14.67
N LEU A 169 -9.29 -3.24 -13.39
CA LEU A 169 -9.87 -4.07 -12.36
C LEU A 169 -11.38 -3.94 -12.38
N VAL A 170 -12.04 -5.07 -12.12
CA VAL A 170 -13.50 -5.23 -12.12
C VAL A 170 -13.88 -6.14 -10.96
N VAL A 171 -15.17 -6.19 -10.66
CA VAL A 171 -15.74 -7.21 -9.78
C VAL A 171 -16.47 -8.23 -10.62
N ASN A 172 -16.21 -9.53 -10.41
CA ASN A 172 -16.78 -10.56 -11.27
C ASN A 172 -17.23 -11.78 -10.45
N ASP A 173 -18.25 -12.47 -10.94
CA ASP A 173 -18.86 -13.67 -10.34
C ASP A 173 -18.26 -14.98 -10.87
N ASN A 174 -17.34 -14.90 -11.83
CA ASN A 174 -16.93 -16.01 -12.68
C ASN A 174 -15.89 -16.97 -12.07
N PHE A 175 -16.14 -17.47 -10.87
CA PHE A 175 -15.33 -18.54 -10.25
C PHE A 175 -15.20 -19.79 -11.13
N ALA A 176 -16.20 -20.07 -11.97
CA ALA A 176 -16.26 -21.31 -12.75
C ALA A 176 -15.58 -21.23 -14.12
N SER A 177 -15.32 -20.03 -14.66
CA SER A 177 -14.81 -19.85 -16.03
C SER A 177 -13.42 -19.23 -16.11
N GLN A 178 -12.89 -18.71 -14.99
CA GLN A 178 -11.53 -18.18 -14.91
C GLN A 178 -10.71 -18.94 -13.87
N ALA A 179 -9.42 -19.16 -14.15
CA ALA A 179 -8.52 -19.83 -13.24
C ALA A 179 -8.42 -19.07 -11.91
N ALA A 180 -8.38 -19.78 -10.78
CA ALA A 180 -8.27 -19.17 -9.45
C ALA A 180 -7.06 -18.20 -9.30
N SER A 181 -6.00 -18.39 -10.09
CA SER A 181 -4.86 -17.46 -10.15
C SER A 181 -5.22 -16.06 -10.65
N SER A 182 -6.31 -15.90 -11.41
CA SER A 182 -6.78 -14.61 -11.95
C SER A 182 -7.35 -13.69 -10.87
N PHE A 183 -7.74 -14.23 -9.72
CA PHE A 183 -8.31 -13.50 -8.58
C PHE A 183 -7.34 -13.46 -7.38
N ALA A 184 -6.14 -13.99 -7.55
CA ALA A 184 -5.14 -14.07 -6.50
C ALA A 184 -4.18 -12.88 -6.62
N PHE A 185 -4.08 -12.10 -5.54
CA PHE A 185 -3.23 -10.93 -5.47
C PHE A 185 -2.17 -11.14 -4.41
N ILE A 186 -0.95 -10.74 -4.71
CA ILE A 186 0.12 -10.66 -3.73
C ILE A 186 -0.02 -9.28 -3.08
N ALA A 187 -0.45 -9.27 -1.82
CA ALA A 187 -0.49 -8.06 -1.02
C ALA A 187 0.82 -7.93 -0.24
N THR A 188 1.55 -6.84 -0.47
CA THR A 188 2.76 -6.48 0.29
C THR A 188 2.40 -5.40 1.28
N GLN A 189 2.52 -5.68 2.59
CA GLN A 189 2.10 -4.78 3.66
C GLN A 189 3.25 -3.93 4.21
N TRP A 190 2.91 -2.72 4.64
CA TRP A 190 3.80 -1.74 5.26
C TRP A 190 3.16 -1.14 6.51
N PHE A 191 3.93 -0.34 7.24
CA PHE A 191 3.40 0.45 8.34
C PHE A 191 2.44 1.52 7.81
N GLY A 192 1.15 1.19 7.74
CA GLY A 192 0.08 2.11 7.36
C GLY A 192 -0.67 1.75 6.07
N GLY A 193 -0.13 0.88 5.20
CA GLY A 193 -0.75 0.57 3.91
C GLY A 193 -0.28 -0.73 3.26
N PHE A 194 -0.71 -0.98 2.02
CA PHE A 194 -0.33 -2.15 1.23
C PHE A 194 -0.41 -1.87 -0.27
N SER A 195 0.36 -2.61 -1.08
CA SER A 195 0.17 -2.69 -2.55
C SER A 195 -0.34 -4.07 -2.91
N ILE A 196 -0.93 -4.18 -4.10
CA ILE A 196 -1.42 -5.45 -4.62
C ILE A 196 -0.88 -5.68 -6.03
N VAL A 197 -0.32 -6.86 -6.24
CA VAL A 197 0.14 -7.33 -7.56
C VAL A 197 -0.74 -8.49 -7.97
N ASN A 198 -1.30 -8.44 -9.18
CA ASN A 198 -2.01 -9.58 -9.74
C ASN A 198 -1.02 -10.73 -9.99
N LYS A 199 -1.28 -11.90 -9.41
CA LYS A 199 -0.37 -13.04 -9.50
C LYS A 199 -0.25 -13.61 -10.91
N ALA A 200 -1.31 -13.54 -11.71
CA ALA A 200 -1.30 -14.10 -13.07
C ALA A 200 -0.53 -13.21 -14.05
N SER A 201 -0.68 -11.89 -13.95
CA SER A 201 -0.03 -10.93 -14.87
C SER A 201 1.31 -10.39 -14.35
N ASN A 202 1.59 -10.54 -13.04
CA ASN A 202 2.66 -9.83 -12.33
C ASN A 202 2.59 -8.31 -12.48
N LEU A 203 1.39 -7.76 -12.65
CA LEU A 203 1.17 -6.31 -12.74
C LEU A 203 0.62 -5.75 -11.43
N LEU A 204 1.09 -4.56 -11.09
CA LEU A 204 0.70 -3.78 -9.91
C LEU A 204 -0.61 -3.03 -10.19
N ALA A 205 -1.56 -3.10 -9.25
CA ALA A 205 -2.77 -2.30 -9.33
C ALA A 205 -2.53 -0.85 -8.89
N TYR A 206 -3.17 0.10 -9.59
CA TYR A 206 -3.12 1.53 -9.26
C TYR A 206 -4.44 2.23 -9.60
N VAL A 207 -4.69 3.40 -9.00
CA VAL A 207 -5.80 4.29 -9.38
C VAL A 207 -5.35 5.28 -10.46
N SER A 208 -6.15 5.44 -11.52
CA SER A 208 -5.80 6.30 -12.67
C SER A 208 -5.95 7.81 -12.42
N GLY A 209 -6.35 8.22 -11.22
CA GLY A 209 -6.74 9.59 -10.88
C GLY A 209 -7.04 9.74 -9.38
N ASN A 210 -7.42 10.95 -8.95
CA ASN A 210 -7.55 11.29 -7.53
C ASN A 210 -8.99 11.63 -7.08
N GLY A 211 -10.01 11.29 -7.88
CA GLY A 211 -11.40 11.65 -7.58
C GLY A 211 -12.43 10.57 -7.92
N ASN A 212 -13.70 10.92 -7.75
CA ASN A 212 -14.82 10.04 -8.06
C ASN A 212 -14.77 9.56 -9.52
N GLY A 213 -15.00 8.27 -9.73
CA GLY A 213 -14.99 7.66 -11.06
C GLY A 213 -13.60 7.31 -11.59
N SER A 214 -12.52 7.54 -10.82
CA SER A 214 -11.18 7.12 -11.25
C SER A 214 -11.12 5.61 -11.35
N LYS A 215 -10.53 5.10 -12.43
CA LYS A 215 -10.47 3.67 -12.71
C LYS A 215 -9.36 3.02 -11.91
N LEU A 216 -9.53 1.74 -11.58
CA LEU A 216 -8.44 0.91 -11.12
C LEU A 216 -7.84 0.16 -12.31
N LEU A 217 -6.54 0.29 -12.51
CA LEU A 217 -5.81 -0.24 -13.67
C LEU A 217 -4.56 -1.02 -13.19
N GLN A 218 -3.82 -1.59 -14.13
CA GLN A 218 -2.59 -2.34 -13.85
C GLN A 218 -1.39 -1.77 -14.61
N ARG A 219 -0.20 -1.81 -13.99
CA ARG A 219 1.07 -1.40 -14.60
C ARG A 219 2.26 -2.21 -14.09
N GLN A 220 3.47 -1.95 -14.60
CA GLN A 220 4.66 -2.69 -14.17
C GLN A 220 4.98 -2.41 -12.69
N PRO A 221 5.34 -3.41 -11.88
CA PRO A 221 5.64 -3.22 -10.46
C PRO A 221 6.77 -2.22 -10.17
N ASN A 222 7.74 -2.09 -11.07
CA ASN A 222 8.82 -1.11 -10.96
C ASN A 222 8.35 0.35 -11.09
N GLN A 223 7.07 0.57 -11.45
CA GLN A 223 6.39 1.85 -11.48
C GLN A 223 5.53 2.08 -10.22
N LEU A 224 5.78 1.39 -9.10
CA LEU A 224 5.07 1.63 -7.84
C LEU A 224 5.18 3.12 -7.44
N ASP A 225 4.03 3.73 -7.11
CA ASP A 225 3.88 5.12 -6.65
C ASP A 225 2.66 5.19 -5.71
N SER A 226 2.39 6.34 -5.10
CA SER A 226 1.33 6.64 -4.14
C SER A 226 -0.10 6.30 -4.61
N ASP A 227 -0.35 6.28 -5.91
CA ASP A 227 -1.62 5.85 -6.53
C ASP A 227 -1.79 4.32 -6.58
N ALA A 228 -0.75 3.56 -6.24
CA ALA A 228 -0.77 2.10 -6.16
C ALA A 228 -0.65 1.58 -4.71
N ILE A 229 -0.81 2.48 -3.75
CA ILE A 229 -0.81 2.21 -2.32
C ILE A 229 -2.23 2.33 -1.79
N TRP A 230 -2.62 1.36 -0.97
CA TRP A 230 -3.95 1.24 -0.41
C TRP A 230 -3.89 1.19 1.11
N THR A 231 -4.95 1.66 1.74
CA THR A 231 -5.16 1.56 3.19
C THR A 231 -6.54 1.00 3.48
N TYR A 232 -6.72 0.46 4.68
CA TYR A 232 -8.03 0.03 5.13
C TYR A 232 -8.75 1.16 5.87
N GLY A 233 -9.96 1.49 5.44
CA GLY A 233 -10.88 2.39 6.12
C GLY A 233 -11.83 1.61 7.03
N ARG A 234 -11.63 1.72 8.34
CA ARG A 234 -12.34 1.06 9.46
C ARG A 234 -11.99 -0.43 9.69
N SER A 235 -11.92 -0.81 10.96
CA SER A 235 -11.64 -2.18 11.40
C SER A 235 -12.93 -2.98 11.62
N SER A 236 -13.34 -3.75 10.61
CA SER A 236 -14.33 -4.81 10.75
C SER A 236 -13.99 -5.97 9.81
N THR A 237 -14.82 -7.02 9.72
CA THR A 237 -14.64 -8.09 8.73
C THR A 237 -14.67 -7.55 7.30
N PHE A 238 -15.52 -6.56 7.05
CA PHE A 238 -15.57 -5.79 5.81
C PHE A 238 -15.01 -4.39 6.03
N GLN A 239 -14.15 -3.95 5.13
CA GLN A 239 -13.39 -2.72 5.28
C GLN A 239 -13.49 -1.94 3.98
N ALA A 240 -13.47 -0.61 4.08
CA ALA A 240 -13.24 0.20 2.91
C ALA A 240 -11.77 0.03 2.48
N ILE A 241 -11.49 0.01 1.19
CA ILE A 241 -10.12 0.06 0.68
C ILE A 241 -9.91 1.42 0.03
N ARG A 242 -8.93 2.17 0.52
CA ARG A 242 -8.73 3.59 0.18
C ARG A 242 -7.40 3.79 -0.51
N PRO A 243 -7.33 4.49 -1.66
CA PRO A 243 -6.05 4.88 -2.21
C PRO A 243 -5.34 5.83 -1.24
N TRP A 244 -4.04 5.67 -1.09
CA TRP A 244 -3.24 6.55 -0.23
C TRP A 244 -3.27 8.00 -0.71
N ILE A 245 -3.22 8.20 -2.04
CA ILE A 245 -3.23 9.53 -2.66
C ILE A 245 -4.51 10.34 -2.35
N ASN A 246 -5.60 9.69 -1.92
CA ASN A 246 -6.81 10.37 -1.46
C ASN A 246 -7.63 9.47 -0.52
N SER A 247 -7.54 9.72 0.79
CA SER A 247 -8.23 8.93 1.82
C SER A 247 -9.75 9.13 1.88
N ASP A 248 -10.30 10.14 1.19
CA ASP A 248 -11.74 10.39 1.13
C ASP A 248 -12.43 9.49 0.08
N GLN A 249 -11.61 8.90 -0.80
CA GLN A 249 -12.03 7.96 -1.83
C GLN A 249 -11.92 6.52 -1.34
N ASN A 250 -12.80 5.64 -1.84
CA ASN A 250 -12.79 4.21 -1.53
C ASN A 250 -13.03 3.43 -2.81
N TRP A 251 -12.56 2.19 -2.85
CA TRP A 251 -12.95 1.24 -3.88
C TRP A 251 -14.47 1.07 -3.88
N ASN A 252 -15.07 1.21 -5.06
CA ASN A 252 -16.51 1.23 -5.24
C ASN A 252 -16.89 0.47 -6.52
N VAL A 253 -17.87 -0.43 -6.43
CA VAL A 253 -18.51 -1.03 -7.61
C VAL A 253 -19.57 -0.07 -8.14
N PHE A 254 -19.37 0.41 -9.37
CA PHE A 254 -20.20 1.47 -9.92
C PHE A 254 -21.64 1.03 -10.16
N GLY A 255 -22.57 1.95 -9.88
CA GLY A 255 -24.01 1.77 -10.11
C GLY A 255 -24.74 0.98 -9.02
N ASN A 256 -24.03 0.29 -8.12
CA ASN A 256 -24.60 -0.59 -7.08
C ASN A 256 -25.82 -1.40 -7.59
N PRO A 257 -25.66 -2.19 -8.66
CA PRO A 257 -26.81 -2.75 -9.36
C PRO A 257 -27.54 -3.81 -8.52
N HIS A 258 -28.87 -3.65 -8.43
CA HIS A 258 -29.78 -4.63 -7.87
C HIS A 258 -30.95 -4.86 -8.85
N PRO A 259 -31.14 -6.08 -9.39
CA PRO A 259 -30.35 -7.29 -9.17
C PRO A 259 -28.93 -7.18 -9.75
N ILE A 260 -27.99 -7.95 -9.16
CA ILE A 260 -26.59 -8.01 -9.62
C ILE A 260 -26.53 -8.73 -10.97
N PRO A 261 -26.07 -8.09 -12.06
CA PRO A 261 -25.96 -8.73 -13.36
C PRO A 261 -24.78 -9.69 -13.37
N LYS A 262 -24.85 -10.70 -14.26
CA LYS A 262 -23.74 -11.63 -14.48
C LYS A 262 -22.59 -10.95 -15.22
N GLY A 263 -21.36 -11.37 -14.91
CA GLY A 263 -20.16 -10.90 -15.58
C GLY A 263 -19.49 -9.69 -14.92
N PRO A 264 -18.49 -9.10 -15.60
CA PRO A 264 -17.67 -8.03 -15.03
C PRO A 264 -18.48 -6.78 -14.71
N LEU A 265 -18.43 -6.36 -13.45
CA LEU A 265 -18.97 -5.09 -12.97
C LEU A 265 -17.84 -4.06 -12.94
N PRO A 266 -18.02 -2.88 -13.54
CA PRO A 266 -17.02 -1.83 -13.50
C PRO A 266 -16.85 -1.32 -12.08
N MET A 267 -15.60 -1.06 -11.71
CA MET A 267 -15.27 -0.50 -10.41
C MET A 267 -14.25 0.62 -10.55
N GLY A 268 -14.11 1.40 -9.48
CA GLY A 268 -13.15 2.47 -9.40
C GLY A 268 -13.14 3.08 -8.02
N THR A 269 -12.83 4.36 -7.93
CA THR A 269 -12.90 5.10 -6.67
C THR A 269 -14.16 5.96 -6.59
N TRP A 270 -14.73 6.07 -5.40
CA TRP A 270 -15.80 7.01 -5.09
C TRP A 270 -15.73 7.49 -3.64
N ASN A 271 -16.25 8.68 -3.38
CA ASN A 271 -16.43 9.21 -2.03
C ASN A 271 -17.19 8.20 -1.15
N TRP A 272 -16.83 8.15 0.13
CA TRP A 272 -17.51 7.29 1.09
C TRP A 272 -19.00 7.59 1.20
N GLY A 273 -19.84 6.63 0.82
CA GLY A 273 -21.30 6.70 0.90
C GLY A 273 -21.90 6.20 2.22
N GLY A 274 -21.06 5.86 3.21
CA GLY A 274 -21.51 5.41 4.53
C GLY A 274 -21.34 3.92 4.80
N GLY A 275 -20.77 3.15 3.87
CA GLY A 275 -20.55 1.71 4.04
C GLY A 275 -21.62 0.88 3.35
N GLN A 276 -22.04 1.31 2.17
CA GLN A 276 -22.90 0.49 1.32
C GLN A 276 -22.13 -0.75 0.84
N GLU A 277 -22.84 -1.81 0.48
CA GLU A 277 -22.24 -3.10 0.14
C GLU A 277 -21.24 -3.02 -1.03
N ASN A 278 -21.46 -2.12 -1.99
CA ASN A 278 -20.56 -1.84 -3.10
C ASN A 278 -19.27 -1.10 -2.72
N GLU A 279 -19.15 -0.62 -1.48
CA GLU A 279 -18.00 0.13 -0.93
C GLU A 279 -17.14 -0.72 0.02
N LEU A 280 -17.66 -1.90 0.37
CA LEU A 280 -17.12 -2.76 1.41
C LEU A 280 -16.41 -3.97 0.81
N TRP A 281 -15.28 -4.34 1.41
CA TRP A 281 -14.42 -5.40 0.90
C TRP A 281 -13.91 -6.28 2.03
N GLN A 282 -13.85 -7.57 1.78
CA GLN A 282 -13.22 -8.54 2.67
C GLN A 282 -11.97 -9.10 2.02
N THR A 283 -10.85 -9.08 2.73
CA THR A 283 -9.62 -9.74 2.32
C THR A 283 -9.62 -11.16 2.88
N THR A 284 -9.59 -12.16 2.02
CA THR A 284 -9.56 -13.59 2.39
C THR A 284 -8.27 -14.24 1.88
N ALA A 285 -7.88 -15.36 2.49
CA ALA A 285 -6.80 -16.16 1.94
C ALA A 285 -7.22 -16.69 0.56
N ALA A 286 -6.38 -16.49 -0.46
CA ALA A 286 -6.69 -16.99 -1.78
C ALA A 286 -6.66 -18.52 -1.78
N VAL A 287 -7.78 -19.16 -2.13
CA VAL A 287 -7.81 -20.60 -2.38
C VAL A 287 -7.26 -20.82 -3.79
N LEU A 288 -6.07 -21.41 -3.88
CA LEU A 288 -5.61 -21.98 -5.15
C LEU A 288 -6.48 -23.21 -5.41
N GLN A 289 -7.56 -23.07 -6.17
CA GLN A 289 -8.21 -24.27 -6.70
C GLN A 289 -7.22 -24.96 -7.63
N PRO A 290 -7.00 -26.28 -7.49
CA PRO A 290 -6.21 -27.02 -8.46
C PRO A 290 -6.82 -26.77 -9.83
N ALA A 291 -5.96 -26.51 -10.83
CA ALA A 291 -6.39 -26.31 -12.20
C ALA A 291 -7.39 -27.43 -12.55
N ALA A 292 -8.55 -27.07 -13.10
CA ALA A 292 -9.47 -28.04 -13.64
C ALA A 292 -8.72 -28.79 -14.74
N THR A 293 -8.11 -29.92 -14.38
CA THR A 293 -7.58 -30.89 -15.31
C THR A 293 -8.78 -31.31 -16.13
N GLY A 294 -8.83 -30.83 -17.37
CA GLY A 294 -9.75 -31.34 -18.35
C GLY A 294 -9.48 -32.82 -18.51
N ASP A 295 -10.33 -33.64 -17.91
CA ASP A 295 -10.55 -35.00 -18.38
C ASP A 295 -12.04 -35.31 -18.22
N LEU A 296 -12.71 -35.33 -19.38
CA LEU A 296 -14.02 -35.93 -19.53
C LEU A 296 -13.85 -37.45 -19.44
N ARG A 297 -14.59 -38.07 -18.50
CA ARG A 297 -14.86 -39.51 -18.31
C ARG A 297 -13.99 -40.23 -17.26
N ALA A 298 -14.56 -40.42 -16.08
CA ALA A 298 -15.01 -41.73 -15.63
C ALA A 298 -15.94 -41.56 -14.42
N GLU A 299 -17.13 -42.13 -14.52
CA GLU A 299 -18.05 -42.31 -13.39
C GLU A 299 -17.39 -43.16 -12.31
N THR A 300 -17.45 -42.73 -11.06
CA THR A 300 -17.84 -43.63 -9.97
C THR A 300 -18.42 -42.81 -8.82
N ALA A 301 -19.66 -43.15 -8.48
CA ALA A 301 -20.42 -42.54 -7.41
C ALA A 301 -19.74 -42.75 -6.04
N ALA A 302 -19.53 -41.65 -5.32
CA ALA A 302 -19.41 -41.65 -3.87
C ALA A 302 -19.94 -40.32 -3.29
N ALA A 303 -21.15 -40.42 -2.73
CA ALA A 303 -21.83 -39.51 -1.80
C ALA A 303 -21.78 -38.00 -2.07
N LEU A 304 -22.95 -37.46 -2.49
CA LEU A 304 -23.33 -36.08 -2.18
C LEU A 304 -23.17 -35.84 -0.67
N VAL A 305 -22.16 -35.07 -0.28
CA VAL A 305 -22.26 -34.21 0.90
C VAL A 305 -22.52 -32.83 0.36
N THR A 306 -23.80 -32.50 0.18
CA THR A 306 -24.24 -31.11 0.11
C THR A 306 -23.74 -30.40 1.36
N PRO A 307 -22.92 -29.33 1.27
CA PRO A 307 -22.74 -28.46 2.42
C PRO A 307 -24.11 -27.84 2.70
N GLN A 308 -24.71 -28.20 3.83
CA GLN A 308 -25.87 -27.49 4.34
C GLN A 308 -25.47 -26.01 4.50
N PRO A 309 -26.15 -25.05 3.86
CA PRO A 309 -25.94 -23.66 4.22
C PRO A 309 -26.40 -23.49 5.67
N ALA A 310 -25.46 -23.10 6.54
CA ALA A 310 -25.83 -22.57 7.84
C ALA A 310 -26.79 -21.37 7.60
N PRO A 311 -27.90 -21.25 8.34
CA PRO A 311 -28.89 -20.21 8.07
C PRO A 311 -28.28 -18.83 8.35
N VAL A 312 -28.06 -18.07 7.28
CA VAL A 312 -27.58 -16.66 7.30
C VAL A 312 -28.68 -15.69 7.80
N ALA A 313 -29.79 -16.22 8.33
CA ALA A 313 -30.94 -15.42 8.76
C ALA A 313 -30.84 -14.86 10.21
N GLU A 314 -29.90 -15.30 11.05
CA GLU A 314 -29.90 -14.92 12.48
C GLU A 314 -28.94 -13.78 12.88
N VAL A 315 -28.11 -13.26 11.98
CA VAL A 315 -27.19 -12.14 12.33
C VAL A 315 -27.85 -10.77 12.17
N TRP A 316 -28.89 -10.65 11.34
CA TRP A 316 -29.58 -9.37 11.09
C TRP A 316 -30.61 -8.97 12.16
N ALA A 317 -30.92 -9.84 13.13
CA ALA A 317 -31.89 -9.54 14.19
C ALA A 317 -31.30 -8.87 15.45
N ARG A 318 -29.97 -8.73 15.57
CA ARG A 318 -29.34 -8.17 16.78
C ARG A 318 -28.89 -6.71 16.69
N ILE A 319 -29.09 -6.04 15.55
CA ILE A 319 -28.70 -4.63 15.37
C ILE A 319 -29.90 -3.67 15.51
N VAL A 320 -31.14 -4.18 15.56
CA VAL A 320 -32.35 -3.33 15.65
C VAL A 320 -32.82 -3.08 17.10
N ASP A 321 -32.33 -3.83 18.09
CA ASP A 321 -32.83 -3.77 19.49
C ASP A 321 -31.98 -2.93 20.48
N ALA A 322 -31.03 -2.12 19.99
CA ALA A 322 -30.25 -1.21 20.85
C ALA A 322 -30.51 0.26 20.51
N SER A 323 -31.78 0.67 20.57
CA SER A 323 -32.16 2.09 20.60
C SER A 323 -33.06 2.33 21.82
N PRO A 324 -32.57 2.96 22.91
CA PRO A 324 -33.47 3.50 23.91
C PRO A 324 -34.03 4.83 23.39
N ASN A 325 -35.33 4.82 23.14
CA ASN A 325 -36.16 6.00 23.00
C ASN A 325 -35.92 6.97 24.17
N ALA A 326 -35.50 8.20 23.86
CA ALA A 326 -35.64 9.34 24.77
C ALA A 326 -36.61 10.34 24.13
N ASN A 327 -37.91 10.10 24.35
CA ASN A 327 -38.94 11.12 24.26
C ASN A 327 -39.92 10.91 25.42
N GLY A 328 -39.75 11.70 26.47
CA GLY A 328 -40.67 11.85 27.60
C GLY A 328 -40.84 13.34 27.86
N ALA A 329 -42.01 13.86 27.51
CA ALA A 329 -42.35 15.25 27.37
C ALA A 329 -42.84 15.91 28.70
N LEU A 330 -42.59 17.22 28.81
CA LEU A 330 -43.41 18.30 29.42
C LEU A 330 -43.62 18.35 30.95
N ALA A 331 -43.33 19.52 31.56
CA ALA A 331 -44.36 20.52 31.94
C ALA A 331 -43.78 21.74 32.69
N HIS A 332 -44.42 22.90 32.45
CA HIS A 332 -44.17 24.24 32.98
C HIS A 332 -44.22 24.38 34.52
N GLY A 333 -43.49 25.32 35.09
CA GLY A 333 -44.12 26.56 35.59
C GLY A 333 -43.37 27.19 36.79
N PRO A 334 -43.75 28.41 37.21
CA PRO A 334 -42.82 29.53 37.41
C PRO A 334 -42.43 29.79 38.87
N HIS A 335 -41.27 30.44 39.07
CA HIS A 335 -41.02 31.61 39.93
C HIS A 335 -39.54 31.99 39.87
#